data_AF-A0AAW6KK24-F1
#
_entry.id   AF-A0AAW6KK24-F1
#
_cell.length_a   1.000
_cell.length_b   1.000
_cell.length_c   1.000
_cell.angle_alpha   90.00
_cell.angle_beta   90.00
_cell.angle_gamma   90.00
#
_symmetry.space_group_name_H-M   'P 1'
#
loop_
_entity.id
_entity.type
_entity.pdbx_description
1 polymer ?
#
loop_
_entity_poly.entity_id
_entity_poly.type
_entity_poly.pdbx_seq_one_letter_code
_entity_poly.pdbx_strand_id
1 'polypeptide(L)'
;MTQYTAANWSQHEDGFTQMFYEQNVKQFWLPEEISLNGDLLTWKYLGANEQDTYMKVLAGLTLLDTEQGNTGMPLIAAQVSGHQRKAVLNFMAMMENAVHAKSYSNIFMTLAPTEKITELFEWVKTNRYLQRKAEIIG
;
A
#
# COMPACT_ATOMS: atom_id res chain seq x y z
N MET A 1 23.70 2.20 31.02
CA MET A 1 23.59 1.25 29.89
C MET A 1 22.13 1.16 29.50
N THR A 2 21.80 1.22 28.21
CA THR A 2 20.42 1.01 27.75
C THR A 2 20.07 -0.47 27.90
N GLN A 3 18.99 -0.78 28.60
CA GLN A 3 18.48 -2.13 28.73
C GLN A 3 17.51 -2.43 27.59
N TYR A 4 17.75 -3.50 26.86
CA TYR A 4 16.85 -3.98 25.82
C TYR A 4 15.78 -4.90 26.45
N THR A 5 14.55 -4.81 25.95
CA THR A 5 13.41 -5.62 26.39
C THR A 5 12.77 -6.33 25.20
N ALA A 6 12.02 -7.40 25.46
CA ALA A 6 11.35 -8.20 24.43
C ALA A 6 9.82 -8.02 24.48
N ALA A 7 9.15 -8.29 23.36
CA ALA A 7 7.69 -8.34 23.32
C ALA A 7 7.15 -9.52 24.14
N ASN A 8 6.36 -9.25 25.17
CA ASN A 8 5.67 -10.29 25.93
C ASN A 8 4.18 -10.32 25.54
N TRP A 9 3.77 -11.22 24.64
CA TRP A 9 2.38 -11.33 24.21
C TRP A 9 1.45 -12.04 25.21
N SER A 10 1.99 -12.59 26.31
CA SER A 10 1.15 -13.10 27.41
C SER A 10 0.57 -12.00 28.29
N GLN A 11 1.06 -10.76 28.15
CA GLN A 11 0.59 -9.59 28.86
C GLN A 11 0.38 -8.44 27.88
N HIS A 12 -0.87 -8.01 27.68
CA HIS A 12 -1.17 -6.93 26.75
C HIS A 12 -0.65 -5.58 27.23
N GLU A 13 -0.08 -4.80 26.31
CA GLU A 13 0.45 -3.45 26.60
C GLU A 13 -0.68 -2.41 26.78
N ASP A 14 -1.86 -2.70 26.24
CA ASP A 14 -3.10 -1.93 26.38
C ASP A 14 -4.33 -2.78 26.00
N GLY A 15 -5.52 -2.17 26.04
CA GLY A 15 -6.78 -2.85 25.75
C GLY A 15 -7.16 -2.95 24.27
N PHE A 16 -6.33 -2.52 23.31
CA PHE A 16 -6.73 -2.46 21.90
C PHE A 16 -5.72 -3.05 20.91
N THR A 17 -4.44 -3.12 21.26
CA THR A 17 -3.39 -3.54 20.32
C THR A 17 -3.62 -4.97 19.81
N GLN A 18 -3.99 -5.89 20.70
CA GLN A 18 -4.32 -7.26 20.33
C GLN A 18 -5.52 -7.33 19.38
N MET A 19 -6.55 -6.50 19.61
CA MET A 19 -7.72 -6.42 18.74
C MET A 19 -7.34 -5.96 17.32
N PHE A 20 -6.50 -4.93 17.18
CA PHE A 20 -6.02 -4.49 15.87
C PHE A 20 -5.17 -5.56 15.18
N TYR A 21 -4.29 -6.24 15.91
CA TYR A 21 -3.50 -7.34 15.36
C TYR A 21 -4.40 -8.45 14.80
N GLU A 22 -5.37 -8.92 15.58
CA GLU A 22 -6.29 -9.97 15.16
C GLU A 22 -7.14 -9.55 13.96
N GLN A 23 -7.58 -8.29 13.93
CA GLN A 23 -8.35 -7.76 12.83
C GLN A 23 -7.52 -7.71 11.54
N ASN A 24 -6.28 -7.20 11.61
CA ASN A 24 -5.36 -7.14 10.48
C ASN A 24 -5.07 -8.53 9.92
N VAL A 25 -4.86 -9.53 10.78
CA VAL A 25 -4.61 -10.92 10.35
C VAL A 25 -5.84 -11.52 9.69
N LYS A 26 -7.04 -11.31 10.24
CA LYS A 26 -8.30 -11.80 9.64
C LYS A 26 -8.60 -11.18 8.29
N GLN A 27 -8.08 -9.98 8.04
CA GLN A 27 -8.30 -9.23 6.79
C GLN A 27 -7.10 -9.27 5.86
N PHE A 28 -6.07 -10.07 6.17
CA PHE A 28 -4.93 -10.26 5.29
C PHE A 28 -5.40 -10.88 3.97
N TRP A 29 -4.87 -10.34 2.86
CA TRP A 29 -5.15 -10.82 1.51
C TRP A 29 -3.92 -10.63 0.64
N LEU A 30 -3.85 -11.39 -0.46
CA LEU A 30 -2.83 -11.25 -1.48
C LEU A 30 -3.46 -10.90 -2.82
N PRO A 31 -2.85 -10.02 -3.63
CA PRO A 31 -3.44 -9.61 -4.89
C PRO A 31 -3.51 -10.75 -5.92
N GLU A 32 -2.74 -11.82 -5.74
CA GLU A 32 -2.84 -13.03 -6.56
C GLU A 32 -4.12 -13.85 -6.33
N GLU A 33 -4.83 -13.62 -5.21
CA GLU A 33 -6.06 -14.35 -4.87
C GLU A 33 -7.27 -13.84 -5.68
N ILE A 34 -7.16 -12.68 -6.31
CA ILE A 34 -8.24 -12.04 -7.07
C ILE A 34 -7.99 -12.24 -8.57
N SER A 35 -8.88 -12.99 -9.22
CA SER A 35 -8.84 -13.16 -10.68
C SER A 35 -9.42 -11.93 -11.38
N LEU A 36 -8.57 -11.25 -12.17
CA LEU A 36 -8.95 -10.06 -12.94
C LEU A 36 -9.40 -10.37 -14.37
N ASN A 37 -9.40 -11.65 -14.78
CA ASN A 37 -9.76 -12.07 -16.13
C ASN A 37 -11.20 -11.69 -16.52
N GLY A 38 -12.12 -11.65 -15.55
CA GLY A 38 -13.51 -11.26 -15.76
C GLY A 38 -13.67 -9.81 -16.24
N ASP A 39 -12.70 -8.95 -15.94
CA ASP A 39 -12.79 -7.51 -16.20
C ASP A 39 -12.28 -7.13 -17.58
N LEU A 40 -11.59 -8.04 -18.28
CA LEU A 40 -10.98 -7.77 -19.60
C LEU A 40 -11.99 -7.32 -20.66
N LEU A 41 -13.20 -7.88 -20.64
CA LEU A 41 -14.24 -7.48 -21.59
C LEU A 41 -14.72 -6.06 -21.30
N THR A 42 -15.08 -5.78 -20.05
CA THR A 42 -15.52 -4.43 -19.61
C THR A 42 -14.43 -3.40 -19.90
N TRP A 43 -13.18 -3.71 -19.58
CA TRP A 43 -12.03 -2.85 -19.86
C TRP A 43 -11.95 -2.45 -21.34
N LYS A 44 -12.12 -3.41 -22.26
CA LYS A 44 -12.10 -3.16 -23.71
C LYS A 44 -13.25 -2.28 -24.21
N TYR A 45 -14.38 -2.24 -23.49
CA TYR A 45 -15.53 -1.41 -23.84
C TYR A 45 -15.41 0.03 -23.33
N LEU A 46 -14.49 0.32 -22.40
CA LEU A 46 -14.24 1.67 -21.93
C LEU A 46 -13.64 2.55 -23.03
N GLY A 47 -14.00 3.83 -23.02
CA GLY A 47 -13.39 4.83 -23.87
C GLY A 47 -11.93 5.09 -23.48
N ALA A 48 -11.14 5.60 -24.43
CA ALA A 48 -9.71 5.87 -24.21
C ALA A 48 -9.46 6.82 -23.01
N ASN A 49 -10.30 7.83 -22.81
CA ASN A 49 -10.18 8.76 -21.68
C ASN A 49 -10.52 8.10 -20.34
N GLU A 50 -11.45 7.14 -20.31
CA GLU A 50 -11.82 6.41 -19.10
C GLU A 50 -10.69 5.46 -18.71
N GLN A 51 -10.13 4.73 -19.67
CA GLN A 51 -8.96 3.87 -19.46
C GLN A 51 -7.76 4.68 -18.95
N ASP A 52 -7.43 5.80 -19.62
CA ASP A 52 -6.32 6.67 -19.22
C ASP A 52 -6.51 7.24 -17.82
N THR A 53 -7.73 7.70 -17.50
CA THR A 53 -8.07 8.19 -16.16
C THR A 53 -7.92 7.11 -15.10
N TYR A 54 -8.48 5.92 -15.36
CA TYR A 54 -8.42 4.79 -14.43
C TYR A 54 -6.97 4.41 -14.10
N MET A 55 -6.13 4.24 -15.13
CA MET A 55 -4.71 3.90 -14.93
C MET A 55 -3.96 4.99 -14.16
N LYS A 56 -4.16 6.27 -14.50
CA LYS A 56 -3.48 7.39 -13.81
C LYS A 56 -3.91 7.55 -12.37
N VAL A 57 -5.19 7.29 -12.06
CA VAL A 57 -5.66 7.25 -10.67
C VAL A 57 -4.95 6.16 -9.90
N LEU A 58 -4.95 4.92 -10.40
CA LEU A 58 -4.29 3.80 -9.72
C LEU A 58 -2.79 4.03 -9.55
N ALA A 59 -2.09 4.56 -10.56
CA ALA A 59 -0.67 4.85 -10.46
C ALA A 59 -0.35 5.95 -9.43
N GLY A 60 -1.24 6.95 -9.32
CA GLY A 60 -1.15 7.95 -8.26
C GLY A 60 -1.38 7.39 -6.86
N LEU A 61 -2.24 6.37 -6.72
CA LEU A 61 -2.42 5.63 -5.46
C LEU A 61 -1.20 4.75 -5.15
N THR A 62 -0.62 4.09 -6.17
CA THR A 62 0.62 3.32 -6.02
C THR A 62 1.74 4.14 -5.40
N LEU A 63 1.91 5.41 -5.83
CA LEU A 63 2.88 6.33 -5.21
C LEU A 63 2.62 6.52 -3.72
N LEU A 64 1.37 6.79 -3.34
CA LEU A 64 1.02 7.09 -1.96
C LEU A 64 1.12 5.88 -1.04
N ASP A 65 0.68 4.70 -1.49
CA ASP A 65 0.80 3.46 -0.70
C ASP A 65 2.28 3.07 -0.54
N THR A 66 3.12 3.36 -1.55
CA THR A 66 4.57 3.20 -1.45
C THR A 66 5.16 4.11 -0.37
N GLU A 67 4.81 5.41 -0.37
CA GLU A 67 5.29 6.35 0.65
C GLU A 67 4.76 6.03 2.05
N GLN A 68 3.51 5.58 2.18
CA GLN A 68 2.93 5.17 3.45
C GLN A 68 3.67 3.97 4.04
N GLY A 69 3.96 2.94 3.24
CA GLY A 69 4.67 1.75 3.71
C GLY A 69 6.16 2.00 3.99
N ASN A 70 6.84 2.78 3.14
CA ASN A 70 8.29 2.99 3.24
C ASN A 70 8.68 4.08 4.25
N THR A 71 7.85 5.11 4.40
CA THR A 71 8.18 6.31 5.17
C THR A 71 7.15 6.56 6.27
N GLY A 72 5.87 6.66 5.93
CA GLY A 72 4.81 7.07 6.84
C GLY A 72 4.68 6.18 8.08
N MET A 73 4.40 4.89 7.87
CA MET A 73 4.22 3.91 8.95
C MET A 73 5.49 3.72 9.80
N PRO A 74 6.70 3.60 9.21
CA PRO A 74 7.94 3.57 9.99
C PRO A 74 8.16 4.81 10.87
N LEU A 75 7.87 6.02 10.37
CA LEU A 75 7.98 7.25 11.16
C LEU A 75 7.00 7.25 12.34
N ILE A 76 5.76 6.79 12.13
CA ILE A 76 4.77 6.64 13.21
C ILE A 76 5.26 5.61 14.23
N ALA A 77 5.73 4.44 13.77
CA ALA A 77 6.23 3.37 14.64
C ALA A 77 7.45 3.81 15.47
N ALA A 78 8.29 4.72 14.94
CA ALA A 78 9.41 5.29 15.67
C ALA A 78 8.98 6.17 16.86
N GLN A 79 7.80 6.81 16.77
CA GLN A 79 7.26 7.69 17.83
C GLN A 79 6.39 6.95 18.86
N VAL A 80 6.03 5.69 18.61
CA VAL A 80 5.20 4.89 19.50
C VAL A 80 6.07 4.00 20.41
N SER A 81 5.73 3.94 21.70
CA SER A 81 6.35 3.00 22.64
C SER A 81 5.53 1.71 22.73
N GLY A 82 6.19 0.61 23.13
CA GLY A 82 5.57 -0.72 23.21
C GLY A 82 5.90 -1.59 22.01
N HIS A 83 6.31 -2.82 22.28
CA HIS A 83 6.72 -3.77 21.25
C HIS A 83 5.52 -4.31 20.47
N GLN A 84 4.37 -4.52 21.13
CA GLN A 84 3.16 -5.02 20.47
C GLN A 84 2.59 -3.97 19.53
N ARG A 85 2.55 -2.69 19.95
CA ARG A 85 2.10 -1.59 19.08
C ARG A 85 2.98 -1.45 17.84
N LYS A 86 4.30 -1.49 18.02
CA LYS A 86 5.24 -1.45 16.89
C LYS A 86 5.05 -2.63 15.93
N ALA A 87 4.78 -3.83 16.46
CA ALA A 87 4.52 -4.99 15.61
C ALA A 87 3.27 -4.79 14.73
N VAL A 88 2.18 -4.24 15.29
CA VAL A 88 0.96 -3.93 14.52
C VAL A 88 1.21 -2.86 13.45
N LEU A 89 1.93 -1.79 13.80
CA LEU A 89 2.28 -0.74 12.83
C LEU A 89 3.20 -1.25 11.71
N ASN A 90 4.14 -2.14 12.03
CA ASN A 90 4.99 -2.79 11.02
C ASN A 90 4.19 -3.72 10.10
N PHE A 91 3.19 -4.43 10.62
CA PHE A 91 2.26 -5.20 9.80
C PHE A 91 1.53 -4.29 8.81
N MET A 92 0.99 -3.16 9.29
CA MET A 92 0.32 -2.18 8.44
C MET A 92 1.27 -1.61 7.38
N ALA A 93 2.52 -1.28 7.74
CA ALA A 93 3.54 -0.83 6.78
C ALA A 93 3.75 -1.84 5.63
N MET A 94 3.80 -3.13 5.96
CA MET A 94 3.91 -4.22 4.99
C MET A 94 2.67 -4.32 4.10
N MET A 95 1.46 -4.17 4.66
CA MET A 95 0.24 -4.16 3.85
C MET A 95 0.27 -3.05 2.80
N GLU A 96 0.76 -1.86 3.14
CA GLU A 96 0.79 -0.73 2.20
C GLU A 96 1.74 -0.97 1.02
N ASN A 97 3.00 -1.32 1.26
CA ASN A 97 3.99 -1.44 0.18
C ASN A 97 4.02 -2.82 -0.50
N ALA A 98 3.70 -3.90 0.21
CA ALA A 98 3.81 -5.26 -0.31
C ALA A 98 2.48 -5.85 -0.80
N VAL A 99 1.34 -5.31 -0.34
CA VAL A 99 0.01 -5.76 -0.76
C VAL A 99 -0.70 -4.69 -1.58
N HIS A 100 -0.97 -3.51 -1.02
CA HIS A 100 -1.74 -2.45 -1.70
C HIS A 100 -1.00 -1.94 -2.94
N ALA A 101 0.23 -1.44 -2.80
CA ALA A 101 1.01 -0.94 -3.93
C ALA A 101 1.26 -2.02 -5.01
N LYS A 102 1.51 -3.26 -4.59
CA LYS A 102 1.70 -4.40 -5.49
C LYS A 102 0.42 -4.76 -6.25
N SER A 103 -0.75 -4.62 -5.63
CA SER A 103 -2.04 -4.98 -6.24
C SER A 103 -2.32 -4.19 -7.52
N TYR A 104 -1.95 -2.91 -7.58
CA TYR A 104 -2.10 -2.10 -8.79
C TYR A 104 -1.23 -2.63 -9.92
N SER A 105 -0.02 -3.11 -9.64
CA SER A 105 0.82 -3.76 -10.64
C SER A 105 0.16 -5.03 -11.22
N ASN A 106 -0.50 -5.84 -10.40
CA ASN A 106 -1.27 -7.00 -10.88
C ASN A 106 -2.42 -6.57 -11.80
N ILE A 107 -3.09 -5.46 -11.49
CA ILE A 107 -4.11 -4.87 -12.36
C ILE A 107 -3.50 -4.41 -13.69
N PHE A 108 -2.41 -3.65 -13.65
CA PHE A 108 -1.77 -3.12 -14.84
C PHE A 108 -1.28 -4.23 -15.78
N MET A 109 -0.61 -5.25 -15.25
CA MET A 109 -0.14 -6.40 -16.02
C MET A 109 -1.27 -7.19 -16.67
N THR A 110 -2.48 -7.14 -16.11
CA THR A 110 -3.66 -7.78 -16.70
C THR A 110 -4.26 -6.93 -17.83
N LEU A 111 -4.36 -5.61 -17.63
CA LEU A 111 -5.17 -4.72 -18.47
C LEU A 111 -4.38 -4.03 -19.60
N ALA A 112 -3.07 -3.89 -19.47
CA ALA A 112 -2.28 -3.03 -20.33
C ALA A 112 -0.93 -3.66 -20.73
N PRO A 113 -0.40 -3.30 -21.92
CA PRO A 113 0.93 -3.72 -22.34
C PRO A 113 2.02 -2.98 -21.56
N THR A 114 3.19 -3.60 -21.42
CA THR A 114 4.33 -3.10 -20.63
C THR A 114 4.76 -1.68 -20.99
N GLU A 115 4.68 -1.31 -22.28
CA GLU A 115 5.04 0.02 -22.76
C GLU A 115 4.12 1.09 -22.13
N LYS A 116 2.81 0.82 -22.08
CA LYS A 116 1.83 1.73 -21.48
C LYS A 116 2.03 1.86 -19.97
N ILE A 117 2.39 0.76 -19.31
CA ILE A 117 2.72 0.75 -17.88
C ILE A 117 3.98 1.60 -17.64
N THR A 118 5.00 1.47 -18.48
CA THR A 118 6.23 2.27 -18.37
C THR A 118 5.94 3.76 -18.51
N GLU A 119 5.16 4.16 -19.52
CA GLU A 119 4.72 5.56 -19.70
C GLU A 119 3.96 6.09 -18.47
N LEU A 120 3.12 5.24 -17.87
CA LEU A 120 2.33 5.60 -16.70
C LEU A 120 3.22 5.91 -15.49
N PHE A 121 4.26 5.10 -15.23
CA PHE A 121 5.19 5.36 -14.12
C PHE A 121 6.10 6.57 -14.39
N GLU A 122 6.46 6.85 -15.65
CA GLU A 122 7.14 8.11 -15.99
C GLU A 122 6.24 9.34 -15.78
N TRP A 123 4.94 9.22 -16.06
CA TRP A 123 3.96 10.26 -15.76
C TRP A 123 3.86 10.51 -14.25
N VAL A 124 3.89 9.48 -13.40
CA VAL A 124 3.88 9.65 -11.93
C VAL A 124 5.06 10.48 -11.45
N LYS A 125 6.26 10.23 -11.99
CA LYS A 125 7.49 10.97 -11.63
C LYS A 125 7.43 12.45 -12.01
N THR A 126 6.76 12.76 -13.12
CA THR A 126 6.75 14.12 -13.70
C THR A 126 5.47 14.90 -13.39
N ASN A 127 4.43 14.25 -12.84
CA ASN A 127 3.19 14.92 -12.49
C ASN A 127 3.37 15.83 -11.27
N ARG A 128 3.36 17.15 -11.52
CA ARG A 128 3.54 18.18 -10.47
C ARG A 128 2.59 18.04 -9.27
N TYR A 129 1.36 17.57 -9.46
CA TYR A 129 0.38 17.47 -8.37
C TYR A 129 0.65 16.25 -7.48
N LEU A 130 1.01 15.12 -8.08
CA LEU A 130 1.41 13.92 -7.34
C LEU A 130 2.69 14.19 -6.55
N GLN A 131 3.70 14.76 -7.21
CA GLN A 131 4.96 15.14 -6.56
C GLN A 131 4.74 16.15 -5.43
N ARG A 132 3.92 17.19 -5.66
CA ARG A 132 3.60 18.17 -4.61
C ARG A 132 2.89 17.52 -3.42
N LYS A 133 1.98 16.58 -3.65
CA LYS A 133 1.29 15.88 -2.57
C LYS A 133 2.25 15.01 -1.77
N ALA A 134 3.14 14.27 -2.44
CA ALA A 134 4.18 13.46 -1.79
C ALA A 134 5.14 14.34 -0.96
N GLU A 135 5.60 15.46 -1.50
CA GLU A 135 6.47 16.43 -0.81
C GLU A 135 5.82 17.03 0.46
N ILE A 136 4.50 17.19 0.48
CA ILE A 136 3.82 17.74 1.67
C ILE A 136 3.80 16.73 2.83
N ILE A 137 3.75 15.43 2.52
CA ILE A 137 3.56 14.37 3.53
C ILE A 137 4.85 13.61 3.89
N GLY A 138 5.82 13.55 2.98
CA GLY A 138 7.13 12.93 3.18
C GLY A 138 8.11 13.87 3.84
#